data_AF-A0A436RCD5-F1
#
_entry.id   AF-A0A436RCD5-F1
#
_cell.length_a   1.000
_cell.length_b   1.000
_cell.length_c   1.000
_cell.angle_alpha   90.00
_cell.angle_beta   90.00
_cell.angle_gamma   90.00
#
_symmetry.space_group_name_H-M   'P 1'
#
loop_
_entity.id
_entity.type
_entity.pdbx_description
1 polymer ?
#
loop_
_entity_poly.entity_id
_entity_poly.type
_entity_poly.pdbx_seq_one_letter_code
_entity_poly.pdbx_strand_id
1 'polypeptide(L)'
;NKSAQVNLEWALIADGVPIHDVYKVLATPDGVDRAFKKLDTIKKDVIWWTAGAQPAQLLADGQVVMTSAWNGRVYDAVKNSGKNFEIMWDATLLSWDYWMIPKGTPRLDDAYKFIAFASSPEAQAKMAGLIPYAPSNEDATALVDPEILPNLPSAPDNMKNSLDIDLAFWGDNGDQLEQRFTAWISK
;
A
#
# COMPACT_ATOMS: atom_id res chain seq x y z
N ASN A 1 5.36 -5.04 -6.92
CA ASN A 1 4.21 -4.48 -7.64
C ASN A 1 4.76 -3.92 -8.94
N LYS A 2 4.20 -4.26 -10.10
CA LYS A 2 4.65 -3.74 -11.40
C LYS A 2 3.92 -2.44 -11.73
N SER A 3 4.24 -1.38 -11.00
CA SER A 3 3.64 -0.04 -11.11
C SER A 3 4.66 1.01 -10.68
N ALA A 4 4.58 2.21 -11.23
CA ALA A 4 5.38 3.36 -10.80
C ALA A 4 5.04 3.76 -9.35
N GLN A 5 3.75 3.79 -9.02
CA GLN A 5 3.29 4.10 -7.67
C GLN A 5 3.86 3.11 -6.66
N VAL A 6 4.21 3.63 -5.47
CA VAL A 6 4.92 2.95 -4.40
C VAL A 6 6.41 2.74 -4.70
N ASN A 7 6.77 2.29 -5.91
CA ASN A 7 8.16 2.00 -6.23
C ASN A 7 9.01 3.26 -6.40
N LEU A 8 8.48 4.36 -6.98
CA LEU A 8 9.22 5.61 -7.12
C LEU A 8 9.45 6.29 -5.76
N GLU A 9 8.45 6.26 -4.88
CA GLU A 9 8.57 6.74 -3.51
C GLU A 9 9.65 5.97 -2.74
N TRP A 10 9.58 4.63 -2.72
CA TRP A 10 10.58 3.80 -2.07
C TRP A 10 11.98 4.00 -2.64
N ALA A 11 12.11 4.20 -3.95
CA ALA A 11 13.39 4.49 -4.57
C ALA A 11 14.01 5.78 -4.00
N LEU A 12 13.23 6.84 -3.85
CA LEU A 12 13.73 8.08 -3.27
C LEU A 12 14.08 7.95 -1.78
N ILE A 13 13.24 7.25 -1.01
CA ILE A 13 13.52 6.99 0.42
C ILE A 13 14.84 6.20 0.55
N ALA A 14 15.01 5.14 -0.26
CA ALA A 14 16.24 4.34 -0.29
C ALA A 14 17.46 5.12 -0.82
N ASP A 15 17.23 6.23 -1.52
CA ASP A 15 18.27 7.17 -1.97
C ASP A 15 18.52 8.33 -0.98
N GLY A 16 17.94 8.25 0.22
CA GLY A 16 18.18 9.19 1.32
C GLY A 16 17.34 10.46 1.27
N VAL A 17 16.29 10.52 0.45
CA VAL A 17 15.30 11.61 0.54
C VAL A 17 14.53 11.46 1.85
N PRO A 18 14.44 12.52 2.68
CA PRO A 18 13.57 12.50 3.85
C PRO A 18 12.13 12.15 3.47
N ILE A 19 11.47 11.29 4.23
CA ILE A 19 10.16 10.73 3.83
C ILE A 19 9.10 11.81 3.53
N HIS A 20 9.12 12.91 4.28
CA HIS A 20 8.20 14.05 4.10
C HIS A 20 8.51 14.92 2.87
N ASP A 21 9.69 14.78 2.27
CA ASP A 21 10.10 15.49 1.06
C ASP A 21 9.89 14.66 -0.22
N VAL A 22 9.47 13.40 -0.12
CA VAL A 22 9.37 12.47 -1.27
C VAL A 22 8.54 13.05 -2.41
N TYR A 23 7.32 13.53 -2.14
CA TYR A 23 6.46 14.10 -3.19
C TYR A 23 6.97 15.45 -3.72
N LYS A 24 7.61 16.25 -2.87
CA LYS A 24 8.29 17.49 -3.30
C LYS A 24 9.41 17.19 -4.30
N VAL A 25 10.16 16.11 -4.09
CA VAL A 25 11.19 15.66 -5.03
C VAL A 25 10.56 15.07 -6.28
N LEU A 26 9.58 14.17 -6.15
CA LEU A 26 8.87 13.55 -7.29
C LEU A 26 8.15 14.56 -8.20
N ALA A 27 7.77 15.72 -7.68
CA ALA A 27 7.18 16.80 -8.47
C ALA A 27 8.14 17.44 -9.49
N THR A 28 9.42 17.06 -9.51
CA THR A 28 10.43 17.60 -10.42
C THR A 28 10.95 16.54 -11.40
N PRO A 29 11.28 16.90 -12.67
CA PRO A 29 11.88 15.96 -13.60
C PRO A 29 13.16 15.31 -13.06
N ASP A 30 14.04 16.08 -12.43
CA ASP A 30 15.28 15.60 -11.82
C ASP A 30 15.02 14.60 -10.68
N GLY A 31 13.96 14.82 -9.89
CA GLY A 31 13.56 13.90 -8.83
C GLY A 31 13.00 12.58 -9.37
N VAL A 32 12.22 12.63 -10.45
CA VAL A 32 11.79 11.42 -11.15
C VAL A 32 13.01 10.66 -11.71
N ASP A 33 13.94 11.34 -12.36
CA ASP A 33 15.18 10.74 -12.87
C ASP A 33 16.02 10.10 -11.76
N ARG A 34 16.11 10.76 -10.61
CA ARG A 34 16.77 10.24 -9.41
C ARG A 34 16.11 8.94 -8.93
N ALA A 35 14.79 8.87 -8.87
CA ALA A 35 14.06 7.67 -8.49
C ALA A 35 14.35 6.49 -9.45
N PHE A 36 14.27 6.73 -10.75
CA PHE A 36 14.58 5.70 -11.76
C PHE A 36 16.03 5.24 -11.70
N LYS A 37 16.99 6.17 -11.53
CA LYS A 37 18.40 5.83 -11.36
C LYS A 37 18.65 4.96 -10.13
N LYS A 38 17.91 5.18 -9.05
CA LYS A 38 17.99 4.30 -7.88
C LYS A 38 17.39 2.92 -8.18
N LEU A 39 16.24 2.85 -8.83
CA LEU A 39 15.65 1.57 -9.25
C LEU A 39 16.56 0.78 -10.20
N ASP A 40 17.32 1.45 -11.07
CA ASP A 40 18.30 0.79 -11.95
C ASP A 40 19.31 -0.08 -11.17
N THR A 41 19.67 0.33 -9.95
CA THR A 41 20.66 -0.39 -9.14
C THR A 41 20.20 -1.77 -8.69
N ILE A 42 18.89 -2.01 -8.64
CA ILE A 42 18.28 -3.27 -8.19
C ILE A 42 17.44 -3.96 -9.27
N LYS A 43 17.16 -3.29 -10.39
CA LYS A 43 16.19 -3.73 -11.41
C LYS A 43 16.32 -5.20 -11.81
N LYS A 44 17.55 -5.68 -11.99
CA LYS A 44 17.88 -7.06 -12.42
C LYS A 44 17.64 -8.12 -11.34
N ASP A 45 17.56 -7.70 -10.07
CA ASP A 45 17.43 -8.57 -8.90
C ASP A 45 15.98 -8.61 -8.38
N VAL A 46 15.05 -7.88 -9.01
CA VAL A 46 13.65 -7.75 -8.59
C VAL A 46 12.72 -8.60 -9.45
N ILE A 47 11.87 -9.39 -8.79
CA ILE A 47 10.70 -10.01 -9.41
C ILE A 47 9.51 -9.04 -9.34
N TRP A 48 9.12 -8.49 -10.48
CA TRP A 48 8.04 -7.52 -10.60
C TRP A 48 6.66 -8.17 -10.65
N TRP A 49 6.12 -8.47 -9.47
CA TRP A 49 4.80 -9.10 -9.32
C TRP A 49 3.65 -8.20 -9.79
N THR A 50 2.60 -8.81 -10.32
CA THR A 50 1.39 -8.16 -10.87
C THR A 50 0.11 -8.54 -10.12
N ALA A 51 0.13 -9.61 -9.32
CA ALA A 51 -1.00 -10.04 -8.51
C ALA A 51 -0.60 -10.17 -7.04
N GLY A 52 -1.44 -9.67 -6.12
CA GLY A 52 -1.09 -9.60 -4.69
C GLY A 52 -0.97 -10.93 -3.94
N ALA A 53 -1.30 -12.06 -4.58
CA ALA A 53 -1.00 -13.38 -4.02
C ALA A 53 0.45 -13.83 -4.26
N GLN A 54 1.13 -13.27 -5.29
CA GLN A 54 2.48 -13.68 -5.67
C GLN A 54 3.55 -13.39 -4.61
N PRO A 55 3.57 -12.24 -3.89
CA PRO A 55 4.65 -11.92 -2.96
C PRO A 55 4.84 -12.97 -1.86
N ALA A 56 3.75 -13.36 -1.19
CA ALA A 56 3.79 -14.34 -0.11
C ALA A 56 4.26 -15.72 -0.61
N GLN A 57 3.86 -16.11 -1.82
CA GLN A 57 4.28 -17.37 -2.44
C GLN A 57 5.78 -17.34 -2.79
N LEU A 58 6.26 -16.27 -3.43
CA LEU A 58 7.67 -16.11 -3.79
C LEU A 58 8.58 -16.17 -2.55
N LEU A 59 8.14 -15.54 -1.45
CA LEU A 59 8.86 -15.58 -0.18
C LEU A 59 8.80 -16.98 0.46
N ALA A 60 7.64 -17.65 0.44
CA ALA A 60 7.47 -19.01 0.96
C ALA A 60 8.34 -20.04 0.23
N ASP A 61 8.49 -19.88 -1.08
CA ASP A 61 9.27 -20.78 -1.93
C ASP A 61 10.77 -20.46 -1.88
N GLY A 62 11.18 -19.43 -1.15
CA GLY A 62 12.59 -18.99 -1.07
C GLY A 62 13.13 -18.40 -2.37
N GLN A 63 12.25 -18.01 -3.31
CA GLN A 63 12.66 -17.37 -4.57
C GLN A 63 13.14 -15.93 -4.37
N VAL A 64 12.69 -15.29 -3.28
CA VAL A 64 13.13 -13.96 -2.84
C VAL A 64 13.41 -13.99 -1.34
N VAL A 65 14.31 -13.13 -0.88
CA VAL A 65 14.62 -12.97 0.55
C VAL A 65 13.79 -11.87 1.22
N MET A 66 13.20 -10.99 0.41
CA MET A 66 12.30 -9.91 0.84
C MET A 66 11.34 -9.56 -0.30
N THR A 67 10.18 -9.00 0.02
CA THR A 67 9.19 -8.59 -0.98
C THR A 67 8.31 -7.45 -0.48
N SER A 68 7.75 -6.68 -1.41
CA SER A 68 6.64 -5.78 -1.11
C SER A 68 5.30 -6.52 -1.18
N ALA A 69 4.42 -6.27 -0.23
CA ALA A 69 3.09 -6.86 -0.17
C ALA A 69 2.13 -5.94 0.61
N TRP A 70 0.83 -6.10 0.38
CA TRP A 70 -0.17 -5.51 1.28
C TRP A 70 -0.13 -6.22 2.63
N ASN A 71 -0.12 -5.47 3.74
CA ASN A 71 0.08 -6.02 5.09
C ASN A 71 -0.93 -7.13 5.43
N GLY A 72 -2.18 -7.00 5.00
CA GLY A 72 -3.21 -8.02 5.20
C GLY A 72 -2.89 -9.36 4.54
N ARG A 73 -2.16 -9.38 3.42
CA ARG A 73 -1.69 -10.61 2.75
C ARG A 73 -0.60 -11.31 3.56
N VAL A 74 0.28 -10.53 4.20
CA VAL A 74 1.34 -11.07 5.05
C VAL A 74 0.73 -11.62 6.34
N TYR A 75 -0.20 -10.88 6.96
CA TYR A 75 -0.90 -11.33 8.16
C TYR A 75 -1.68 -12.63 7.91
N ASP A 76 -2.43 -12.73 6.81
CA ASP A 76 -3.14 -13.95 6.44
C ASP A 76 -2.19 -15.14 6.24
N ALA A 77 -1.06 -14.93 5.55
CA ALA A 77 -0.06 -15.96 5.36
C ALA A 77 0.54 -16.46 6.69
N VAL A 78 0.77 -15.57 7.66
CA VAL A 78 1.27 -15.94 8.99
C VAL A 78 0.18 -16.66 9.79
N LYS A 79 -0.99 -16.04 9.95
CA LYS A 79 -2.08 -16.53 10.82
C LYS A 79 -2.72 -17.82 10.30
N ASN A 80 -3.05 -17.86 9.02
CA ASN A 80 -3.87 -18.93 8.44
C ASN A 80 -3.04 -19.97 7.66
N SER A 81 -1.87 -19.58 7.14
CA SER A 81 -1.00 -20.50 6.37
C SER A 81 0.28 -20.91 7.10
N GLY A 82 0.47 -20.48 8.35
CA GLY A 82 1.61 -20.86 9.19
C GLY A 82 2.97 -20.43 8.65
N LYS A 83 3.03 -19.39 7.81
CA LYS A 83 4.28 -18.87 7.28
C LYS A 83 5.03 -18.09 8.35
N ASN A 84 6.35 -18.22 8.37
CA ASN A 84 7.22 -17.46 9.27
C ASN A 84 7.71 -16.18 8.56
N PHE A 85 6.82 -15.20 8.43
CA PHE A 85 7.11 -13.91 7.81
C PHE A 85 7.00 -12.80 8.85
N GLU A 86 7.80 -11.75 8.67
CA GLU A 86 7.73 -10.53 9.47
C GLU A 86 7.53 -9.32 8.55
N ILE A 87 6.77 -8.34 9.03
CA ILE A 87 6.56 -7.07 8.31
C ILE A 87 7.62 -6.08 8.79
N MET A 88 8.36 -5.53 7.84
CA MET A 88 9.17 -4.34 8.06
C MET A 88 8.30 -3.11 7.79
N TRP A 89 7.90 -2.41 8.85
CA TRP A 89 6.98 -1.26 8.79
C TRP A 89 7.67 0.06 8.43
N ASP A 90 9.00 0.10 8.48
CA ASP A 90 9.76 1.28 8.08
C ASP A 90 9.52 1.61 6.60
N ALA A 91 9.35 2.90 6.30
CA ALA A 91 9.00 3.38 4.97
C ALA A 91 7.73 2.75 4.38
N THR A 92 6.76 2.35 5.21
CA THR A 92 5.46 1.88 4.71
C THR A 92 4.71 2.99 3.99
N LEU A 93 4.04 2.66 2.87
CA LEU A 93 3.15 3.59 2.19
C LEU A 93 1.71 3.30 2.55
N LEU A 94 0.98 4.33 2.97
CA LEU A 94 -0.41 4.25 3.36
C LEU A 94 -1.30 4.66 2.18
N SER A 95 -2.17 3.75 1.79
CA SER A 95 -3.23 4.00 0.80
C SER A 95 -4.59 3.92 1.48
N TRP A 96 -5.51 4.75 1.02
CA TRP A 96 -6.90 4.73 1.45
C TRP A 96 -7.76 4.09 0.36
N ASP A 97 -8.63 3.16 0.76
CA ASP A 97 -9.66 2.60 -0.11
C ASP A 97 -10.96 3.41 0.02
N TYR A 98 -11.63 3.64 -1.10
CA TYR A 98 -12.83 4.48 -1.16
C TYR A 98 -14.01 3.71 -1.74
N TRP A 99 -15.18 3.86 -1.10
CA TRP A 99 -16.44 3.50 -1.72
C TRP A 99 -16.88 4.61 -2.68
N MET A 100 -17.18 4.22 -3.92
CA MET A 100 -17.67 5.15 -4.95
C MET A 100 -19.00 4.65 -5.52
N ILE A 101 -19.92 5.58 -5.80
CA ILE A 101 -21.18 5.29 -6.48
C ILE A 101 -21.03 5.66 -7.96
N PRO A 102 -21.07 4.70 -8.90
CA PRO A 102 -21.04 5.01 -10.31
C PRO A 102 -22.24 5.88 -10.72
N LYS A 103 -21.97 6.94 -11.49
CA LYS A 103 -23.01 7.85 -11.97
C LYS A 103 -24.04 7.11 -12.82
N GLY A 104 -25.32 7.35 -12.54
CA GLY A 104 -26.44 6.77 -13.30
C GLY A 104 -26.89 5.37 -12.83
N THR A 105 -26.38 4.88 -11.70
CA THR A 105 -26.89 3.63 -11.11
C THR A 105 -28.39 3.73 -10.81
N PRO A 106 -29.22 2.72 -11.16
CA PRO A 106 -30.63 2.67 -10.77
C PRO A 106 -30.82 2.28 -9.29
N ARG A 107 -29.74 1.89 -8.60
CA ARG A 107 -29.75 1.45 -7.18
C ARG A 107 -29.11 2.48 -6.25
N LEU A 108 -29.39 3.76 -6.47
CA LEU A 108 -28.75 4.85 -5.73
C LEU A 108 -29.00 4.76 -4.22
N ASP A 109 -30.26 4.55 -3.81
CA ASP A 109 -30.63 4.48 -2.39
C ASP A 109 -29.98 3.28 -1.68
N ASP A 110 -29.91 2.13 -2.34
CA ASP A 110 -29.27 0.93 -1.78
C ASP A 110 -27.76 1.11 -1.68
N ALA A 111 -27.13 1.80 -2.64
CA ALA A 111 -25.72 2.15 -2.57
C ALA A 111 -25.43 3.05 -1.36
N TYR A 112 -26.27 4.06 -1.10
CA TYR A 112 -26.13 4.90 0.10
C TYR A 112 -26.30 4.10 1.40
N LYS A 113 -27.30 3.21 1.47
CA LYS A 113 -27.48 2.34 2.65
C LYS A 113 -26.28 1.44 2.89
N PHE A 114 -25.74 0.85 1.83
CA PHE A 114 -24.55 -0.01 1.93
C PHE A 114 -23.34 0.77 2.40
N ILE A 115 -23.06 1.95 1.83
CA ILE A 115 -21.92 2.78 2.24
C ILE A 115 -22.09 3.23 3.70
N ALA A 116 -23.29 3.62 4.12
CA ALA A 116 -23.56 3.97 5.52
C ALA A 116 -23.28 2.79 6.47
N PHE A 117 -23.70 1.58 6.09
CA PHE A 117 -23.39 0.36 6.85
C PHE A 117 -21.88 0.06 6.86
N ALA A 118 -21.23 0.03 5.71
CA ALA A 118 -19.81 -0.33 5.56
C ALA A 118 -18.88 0.67 6.26
N SER A 119 -19.30 1.93 6.41
CA SER A 119 -18.58 2.98 7.13
C SER A 119 -18.94 3.10 8.61
N SER A 120 -19.86 2.27 9.13
CA SER A 120 -20.20 2.25 10.55
C SER A 120 -19.02 1.76 11.41
N PRO A 121 -18.88 2.25 12.67
CA PRO A 121 -17.82 1.81 13.57
C PRO A 121 -17.77 0.29 13.74
N GLU A 122 -18.93 -0.35 13.95
CA GLU A 122 -19.05 -1.78 14.19
C GLU A 122 -18.64 -2.61 12.96
N ALA A 123 -19.03 -2.18 11.76
CA ALA A 123 -18.67 -2.88 10.53
C ALA A 123 -17.17 -2.79 10.27
N GLN A 124 -16.56 -1.62 10.43
CA GLN A 124 -15.12 -1.45 10.22
C GLN A 124 -14.29 -2.18 11.27
N ALA A 125 -14.69 -2.14 12.55
CA ALA A 125 -14.01 -2.88 13.60
C ALA A 125 -14.05 -4.39 13.37
N LYS A 126 -15.21 -4.91 12.94
CA LYS A 126 -15.34 -6.31 12.55
C LYS A 126 -14.46 -6.67 11.35
N MET A 127 -14.38 -5.78 10.35
CA MET A 127 -13.53 -5.98 9.18
C MET A 127 -12.05 -6.05 9.57
N ALA A 128 -11.59 -5.16 10.45
CA ALA A 128 -10.21 -5.14 10.95
C ALA A 128 -9.82 -6.47 11.63
N GLY A 129 -10.77 -7.13 12.33
CA GLY A 129 -10.54 -8.44 12.95
C GLY A 129 -10.40 -9.60 11.94
N LEU A 130 -10.95 -9.46 10.73
CA LEU A 130 -10.81 -10.45 9.66
C LEU A 130 -9.50 -10.26 8.88
N ILE A 131 -9.18 -9.02 8.56
CA ILE A 131 -7.96 -8.61 7.88
C ILE A 131 -7.51 -7.28 8.52
N PRO A 132 -6.27 -7.17 9.03
CA PRO A 132 -5.85 -6.03 9.87
C PRO A 132 -5.55 -4.79 9.02
N TYR A 133 -6.60 -4.24 8.41
CA TYR A 133 -6.59 -2.91 7.83
C TYR A 133 -7.13 -1.93 8.85
N ALA A 134 -6.51 -0.75 8.90
CA ALA A 134 -6.91 0.31 9.80
C ALA A 134 -8.32 0.79 9.44
N PRO A 135 -9.26 0.86 10.40
CA PRO A 135 -10.51 1.56 10.18
C PRO A 135 -10.26 3.03 9.79
N SER A 136 -11.10 3.56 8.90
CA SER A 136 -11.11 4.99 8.55
C SER A 136 -12.03 5.82 9.44
N ASN A 137 -12.95 5.17 10.15
CA ASN A 137 -13.81 5.77 11.15
C ASN A 137 -13.11 5.74 12.51
N GLU A 138 -12.85 6.90 13.10
CA GLU A 138 -12.13 7.04 14.37
C GLU A 138 -12.81 6.31 15.54
N ASP A 139 -14.15 6.25 15.54
CA ASP A 139 -14.93 5.56 16.58
C ASP A 139 -14.76 4.03 16.50
N ALA A 140 -14.34 3.49 15.34
CA ALA A 140 -14.16 2.06 15.15
C ALA A 140 -12.93 1.53 15.89
N THR A 141 -11.88 2.32 16.04
CA THR A 141 -10.61 1.87 16.66
C THR A 141 -10.82 1.38 18.09
N ALA A 142 -11.72 2.01 18.85
CA ALA A 142 -12.06 1.59 20.21
C ALA A 142 -12.81 0.24 20.28
N LEU A 143 -13.38 -0.20 19.14
CA LEU A 143 -14.13 -1.45 19.01
C LEU A 143 -13.28 -2.59 18.43
N VAL A 144 -12.07 -2.30 17.94
CA VAL A 144 -11.15 -3.33 17.42
C VAL A 144 -10.60 -4.15 18.58
N ASP A 145 -10.50 -5.46 18.36
CA ASP A 145 -9.89 -6.39 19.31
C ASP A 145 -8.45 -5.93 19.67
N PRO A 146 -8.11 -5.77 20.97
CA PRO A 146 -6.77 -5.38 21.40
C PRO A 146 -5.63 -6.25 20.83
N GLU A 147 -5.88 -7.53 20.52
CA GLU A 147 -4.87 -8.41 19.90
C GLU A 147 -4.58 -8.05 18.44
N ILE A 148 -5.52 -7.37 17.77
CA ILE A 148 -5.39 -6.94 16.37
C ILE A 148 -4.72 -5.57 16.27
N LEU A 149 -4.91 -4.69 17.26
CA LEU A 149 -4.39 -3.32 17.24
C LEU A 149 -2.90 -3.20 16.83
N PRO A 150 -1.96 -4.03 17.33
CA PRO A 150 -0.55 -3.94 16.93
C PRO A 150 -0.28 -4.28 15.46
N ASN A 151 -1.19 -5.02 14.81
CA ASN A 151 -1.07 -5.46 13.43
C ASN A 151 -1.66 -4.44 12.43
N LEU A 152 -2.33 -3.39 12.91
CA LEU A 152 -2.89 -2.35 12.07
C LEU A 152 -1.77 -1.45 11.51
N PRO A 153 -1.86 -1.02 10.24
CA PRO A 153 -0.91 -0.07 9.69
C PRO A 153 -0.92 1.27 10.45
N SER A 154 -2.05 1.66 11.05
CA SER A 154 -2.21 2.89 11.84
C SER A 154 -1.70 2.79 13.28
N ALA A 155 -1.17 1.65 13.72
CA ALA A 155 -0.62 1.52 15.06
C ALA A 155 0.56 2.51 15.24
N PRO A 156 0.71 3.17 16.41
CA PRO A 156 1.74 4.21 16.60
C PRO A 156 3.17 3.77 16.27
N ASP A 157 3.53 2.51 16.57
CA ASP A 157 4.85 1.97 16.24
C ASP A 157 5.04 1.74 14.73
N ASN A 158 3.98 1.35 14.02
CA ASN A 158 4.00 1.07 12.58
C ASN A 158 4.01 2.37 11.75
N MET A 159 3.53 3.48 12.34
CA MET A 159 3.45 4.81 11.73
C MET A 159 4.72 5.66 11.87
N LYS A 160 5.74 5.19 12.61
CA LYS A 160 6.94 5.99 12.95
C LYS A 160 7.65 6.60 11.74
N ASN A 161 7.66 5.90 10.62
CA ASN A 161 8.27 6.35 9.37
C ASN A 161 7.41 5.92 8.17
N SER A 162 6.12 6.26 8.20
CA SER A 162 5.18 6.02 7.10
C SER A 162 5.04 7.22 6.17
N LEU A 163 4.62 6.96 4.94
CA LEU A 163 4.27 7.98 3.94
C LEU A 163 2.82 7.77 3.47
N ASP A 164 1.97 8.77 3.61
CA ASP A 164 0.66 8.76 2.95
C ASP A 164 0.84 8.92 1.44
N ILE A 165 0.17 8.07 0.65
CA ILE A 165 0.19 8.21 -0.80
C ILE A 165 -0.54 9.50 -1.22
N ASP A 166 0.17 10.37 -1.94
CA ASP A 166 -0.40 11.60 -2.48
C ASP A 166 -1.24 11.31 -3.74
N LEU A 167 -2.53 11.07 -3.54
CA LEU A 167 -3.47 10.79 -4.63
C LEU A 167 -3.65 11.97 -5.59
N ALA A 168 -3.41 13.21 -5.17
CA ALA A 168 -3.48 14.37 -6.06
C ALA A 168 -2.27 14.38 -7.01
N PHE A 169 -1.07 14.18 -6.48
CA PHE A 169 0.13 14.00 -7.30
C PHE A 169 -0.04 12.87 -8.31
N TRP A 170 -0.54 11.71 -7.87
CA TRP A 170 -0.77 10.56 -8.76
C TRP A 170 -1.92 10.79 -9.75
N GLY A 171 -2.94 11.57 -9.39
CA GLY A 171 -3.99 12.00 -10.32
C GLY A 171 -3.45 12.87 -11.45
N ASP A 172 -2.52 13.79 -11.13
CA ASP A 172 -1.96 14.73 -12.11
C ASP A 172 -0.82 14.13 -12.95
N ASN A 173 -0.03 13.21 -12.39
CA ASN A 173 1.23 12.72 -12.98
C ASN A 173 1.24 11.22 -13.30
N GLY A 174 0.26 10.46 -12.80
CA GLY A 174 0.30 9.00 -12.75
C GLY A 174 0.43 8.33 -14.12
N ASP A 175 -0.38 8.74 -15.09
CA ASP A 175 -0.36 8.15 -16.43
C ASP A 175 1.02 8.26 -17.09
N GLN A 176 1.66 9.43 -17.00
CA GLN A 176 2.99 9.66 -17.57
C GLN A 176 4.06 8.84 -16.85
N LEU A 177 4.01 8.78 -15.52
CA LEU A 177 4.98 8.03 -14.72
C LEU A 177 4.83 6.51 -14.92
N GLU A 178 3.60 6.00 -15.02
CA GLU A 178 3.32 4.60 -15.32
C GLU A 178 3.77 4.21 -16.73
N GLN A 179 3.54 5.07 -17.72
CA GLN A 179 4.05 4.85 -19.07
C GLN A 179 5.59 4.78 -19.07
N ARG A 180 6.25 5.72 -18.39
CA ARG A 180 7.71 5.72 -18.25
C ARG A 180 8.20 4.48 -17.53
N PHE A 181 7.55 4.07 -16.45
CA PHE A 181 7.90 2.86 -15.70
C PHE A 181 7.75 1.59 -16.54
N THR A 182 6.65 1.49 -17.29
CA THR A 182 6.41 0.37 -18.21
C THR A 182 7.45 0.31 -19.34
N ALA A 183 7.86 1.46 -19.88
CA ALA A 183 8.92 1.52 -20.87
C ALA A 183 10.29 1.18 -20.26
N TRP A 184 10.55 1.65 -19.03
CA TRP A 184 11.78 1.39 -18.30
C TRP A 184 11.95 -0.09 -17.99
N ILE A 185 10.93 -0.76 -17.44
CA ILE A 185 11.01 -2.17 -17.02
C ILE A 185 11.13 -3.15 -18.20
N SER A 186 10.70 -2.74 -19.39
CA SER A 186 10.72 -3.59 -20.60
C SER A 186 12.07 -3.57 -21.33
N LYS A 187 13.01 -2.72 -20.90
CA LYS A 187 14.39 -2.66 -21.39
C LYS A 187 15.29 -3.58 -20.58
#